data_AF-A0A420Q630-F1
#
_entry.id   AF-A0A420Q630-F1
#
_cell.length_a   1.000
_cell.length_b   1.000
_cell.length_c   1.000
_cell.angle_alpha   90.00
_cell.angle_beta   90.00
_cell.angle_gamma   90.00
#
_symmetry.space_group_name_H-M   'P 1'
#
loop_
_entity.id
_entity.type
_entity.pdbx_description
1 polymer ?
#
loop_
_entity_poly.entity_id
_entity_poly.type
_entity_poly.pdbx_seq_one_letter_code
_entity_poly.pdbx_strand_id
1 'polypeptide(L)'
;MPSTTAITIFIFGLSAFNHGVSNLISPRKGLTAKQLPESALPALNGFSVAIIGIGIYYMLAAYQENRGFFALTLARFISARIFWVQGPAWRVIATWEAFSAGLTAVALAYEGYYGSHEAKDIPVELRQNIFELALTAPVAPSSPSESQHGRYRRAHHPQDRYWRPTGLWEQAPKNKALSLLLVSKQFHAEVQDVATRLPNNYHVDIMFVKNYGLWTTWDFTKRPTSRYIDKVTSTIRIFDPTDNLDDHFKDSLIFLGGCGGPEPAVWAFYDLLIGLIEYGPGYLGRLDNCCFIINEIEVDVVAPTDGAAHTKLECRDNENPIWLYRSRIRSRDERVPEKRLISYMTNELDYVFSATRYTIEYCLELHEHITESIIFKVNGQEWKKIQMDEVLQNCDISRWQYDVGFRDRNAMKMTRWLNWVLDRRERIKKGLELDENRPDTYLL
;
A
#
# COMPACT_ATOMS: atom_id res chain seq x y z
N MET A 1 0.32 1.97 -28.59
CA MET A 1 0.23 2.88 -29.77
C MET A 1 -0.73 3.99 -29.40
N PRO A 2 -0.47 5.26 -29.78
CA PRO A 2 -1.39 6.36 -29.48
C PRO A 2 -2.75 6.12 -30.14
N SER A 3 -3.83 6.50 -29.46
CA SER A 3 -5.19 6.40 -29.97
C SER A 3 -5.36 7.25 -31.23
N THR A 4 -6.30 6.84 -32.10
CA THR A 4 -6.64 7.62 -33.30
C THR A 4 -7.09 9.01 -32.88
N THR A 5 -7.86 9.11 -31.79
CA THR A 5 -8.26 10.39 -31.20
C THR A 5 -7.04 11.22 -30.77
N ALA A 6 -6.07 10.64 -30.06
CA ALA A 6 -4.86 11.35 -29.62
C ALA A 6 -4.05 11.91 -30.81
N ILE A 7 -3.90 11.14 -31.89
CA ILE A 7 -3.23 11.61 -33.12
C ILE A 7 -3.93 12.84 -33.69
N THR A 8 -5.26 12.83 -33.74
CA THR A 8 -6.03 13.94 -34.32
C THR A 8 -5.90 15.20 -33.46
N ILE A 9 -6.04 15.08 -32.15
CA ILE A 9 -5.86 16.18 -31.19
C ILE A 9 -4.44 16.74 -31.26
N PHE A 10 -3.43 15.88 -31.40
CA PHE A 10 -2.03 16.30 -31.53
C PHE A 10 -1.81 17.14 -32.80
N ILE A 11 -2.29 16.67 -33.96
CA ILE A 11 -2.19 17.40 -35.22
C ILE A 11 -2.88 18.77 -35.12
N PHE A 12 -4.05 18.82 -34.47
CA PHE A 12 -4.75 20.10 -34.26
C PHE A 12 -4.01 21.02 -33.29
N GLY A 13 -3.46 20.48 -32.20
CA GLY A 13 -2.64 21.23 -31.25
C GLY A 13 -1.42 21.86 -31.93
N LEU A 14 -0.73 21.10 -32.79
CA LEU A 14 0.39 21.59 -33.58
C LEU A 14 -0.04 22.68 -34.58
N SER A 15 -1.19 22.51 -35.24
CA SER A 15 -1.72 23.52 -36.16
C SER A 15 -2.05 24.84 -35.45
N ALA A 16 -2.67 24.77 -34.26
CA ALA A 16 -3.00 25.93 -33.44
C ALA A 16 -1.72 26.64 -32.99
N PHE A 17 -0.77 25.89 -32.43
CA PHE A 17 0.53 26.41 -32.02
C PHE A 17 1.22 27.19 -33.15
N ASN A 18 1.34 26.59 -34.34
CA ASN A 18 1.95 27.21 -35.50
C ASN A 18 1.19 28.46 -35.96
N HIS A 19 -0.16 28.44 -35.92
CA HIS A 19 -0.96 29.62 -36.27
C HIS A 19 -0.74 30.79 -35.31
N GLY A 20 -0.69 30.52 -34.00
CA GLY A 20 -0.43 31.54 -32.99
C GLY A 20 0.97 32.13 -33.11
N VAL A 21 2.01 31.30 -33.30
CA VAL A 21 3.39 31.77 -33.52
C VAL A 21 3.49 32.60 -34.79
N SER A 22 2.89 32.16 -35.90
CA SER A 22 2.90 32.88 -37.18
C SER A 22 2.27 34.28 -37.06
N ASN A 23 1.15 34.40 -36.33
CA ASN A 23 0.52 35.69 -36.08
C ASN A 23 1.41 36.62 -35.21
N LEU A 24 2.21 36.09 -34.28
CA LEU A 24 3.14 36.91 -33.48
C LEU A 24 4.38 37.36 -34.25
N ILE A 25 4.91 36.51 -35.14
CA ILE A 25 6.06 36.84 -35.99
C ILE A 25 5.68 37.85 -37.07
N SER A 26 4.47 37.75 -37.62
CA SER A 26 3.98 38.60 -38.72
C SER A 26 2.57 39.15 -38.45
N PRO A 27 2.40 39.99 -37.42
CA PRO A 27 1.06 40.41 -36.96
C PRO A 27 0.32 41.25 -37.99
N ARG A 28 1.02 42.06 -38.80
CA ARG A 28 0.41 42.81 -39.89
C ARG A 28 -0.20 41.90 -40.96
N LYS A 29 0.45 40.79 -41.30
CA LYS A 29 -0.13 39.77 -42.21
C LYS A 29 -1.36 39.12 -41.59
N GLY A 30 -1.32 38.85 -40.28
CA GLY A 30 -2.46 38.32 -39.53
C GLY A 30 -3.68 39.24 -39.51
N LEU A 31 -3.47 40.56 -39.36
CA LEU A 31 -4.51 41.59 -39.44
C LEU A 31 -5.12 41.65 -40.84
N THR A 32 -4.29 41.72 -41.89
CA THR A 32 -4.76 41.77 -43.28
C THR A 32 -5.56 40.53 -43.65
N ALA A 33 -5.07 39.33 -43.27
CA ALA A 33 -5.76 38.07 -43.53
C ALA A 33 -7.14 38.00 -42.87
N LYS A 34 -7.31 38.65 -41.71
CA LYS A 34 -8.56 38.69 -40.95
C LYS A 34 -9.39 39.95 -41.21
N GLN A 35 -8.95 40.82 -42.13
CA GLN A 35 -9.55 42.12 -42.45
C GLN A 35 -9.77 43.02 -41.22
N LEU A 36 -8.83 43.00 -40.28
CA LEU A 36 -8.90 43.78 -39.03
C LEU A 36 -8.16 45.12 -39.17
N PRO A 37 -8.65 46.21 -38.53
CA PRO A 37 -7.95 47.49 -38.49
C PRO A 37 -6.66 47.39 -37.66
N GLU A 38 -5.70 48.29 -37.88
CA GLU A 38 -4.44 48.31 -37.12
C GLU A 38 -4.66 48.50 -35.61
N SER A 39 -5.74 49.17 -35.20
CA SER A 39 -6.12 49.32 -33.79
C SER A 39 -6.40 47.98 -33.09
N ALA A 40 -6.68 46.90 -33.84
CA ALA A 40 -6.89 45.55 -33.29
C ALA A 40 -5.58 44.79 -33.01
N LEU A 41 -4.41 45.37 -33.29
CA LEU A 41 -3.11 44.72 -33.10
C LEU A 41 -2.89 44.16 -31.68
N PRO A 42 -3.19 44.89 -30.58
CA PRO A 42 -3.03 44.34 -29.23
C PRO A 42 -3.93 43.12 -28.97
N ALA A 43 -5.17 43.16 -29.48
CA ALA A 43 -6.12 42.07 -29.35
C ALA A 43 -5.67 40.84 -30.16
N LEU A 44 -5.13 41.03 -31.37
CA LEU A 44 -4.57 39.94 -32.17
C LEU A 44 -3.38 39.27 -31.47
N ASN A 45 -2.50 40.04 -30.84
CA ASN A 45 -1.37 39.50 -30.09
C ASN A 45 -1.84 38.67 -28.89
N GLY A 46 -2.78 39.21 -28.09
CA GLY A 46 -3.37 38.46 -26.96
C GLY A 46 -4.07 37.18 -27.42
N PHE A 47 -4.84 37.24 -28.50
CA PHE A 47 -5.48 36.08 -29.10
C PHE A 47 -4.45 35.04 -29.59
N SER A 48 -3.34 35.48 -30.17
CA SER A 48 -2.28 34.60 -30.66
C SER A 48 -1.57 33.84 -29.54
N VAL A 49 -1.31 34.50 -28.39
CA VAL A 49 -0.77 33.83 -27.20
C VAL A 49 -1.76 32.80 -26.64
N ALA A 50 -3.06 33.13 -26.60
CA ALA A 50 -4.09 32.19 -26.17
C ALA A 50 -4.13 30.94 -27.07
N ILE A 51 -4.03 31.12 -28.40
CA ILE A 51 -3.98 30.00 -29.35
C ILE A 51 -2.73 29.13 -29.13
N ILE A 52 -1.57 29.72 -28.85
CA ILE A 52 -0.35 28.97 -28.52
C ILE A 52 -0.59 28.11 -27.28
N GLY A 53 -1.18 28.69 -26.23
CA GLY A 53 -1.53 27.96 -25.01
C GLY A 53 -2.46 26.78 -25.30
N ILE A 54 -3.52 27.00 -26.07
CA ILE A 54 -4.46 25.93 -26.50
C ILE A 54 -3.69 24.82 -27.25
N GLY A 55 -2.79 25.19 -28.17
CA GLY A 55 -1.97 24.22 -28.90
C GLY A 55 -1.12 23.34 -27.99
N ILE A 56 -0.46 23.93 -26.98
CA ILE A 56 0.33 23.21 -25.97
C ILE A 56 -0.55 22.27 -25.16
N TYR A 57 -1.71 22.74 -24.68
CA TYR A 57 -2.63 21.90 -23.92
C TYR A 57 -3.18 20.73 -24.74
N TYR A 58 -3.42 20.92 -26.04
CA TYR A 58 -3.89 19.85 -26.91
C TYR A 58 -2.80 18.80 -27.11
N MET A 59 -1.55 19.21 -27.36
CA MET A 59 -0.42 18.29 -27.47
C MET A 59 -0.17 17.53 -26.15
N LEU A 60 -0.28 18.20 -25.00
CA LEU A 60 -0.17 17.56 -23.68
C LEU A 60 -1.32 16.57 -23.43
N ALA A 61 -2.55 16.95 -23.75
CA ALA A 61 -3.71 16.07 -23.60
C ALA A 61 -3.61 14.82 -24.49
N ALA A 62 -3.07 14.97 -25.71
CA ALA A 62 -2.78 13.86 -26.60
C ALA A 62 -1.71 12.93 -26.00
N TYR A 63 -0.62 13.49 -25.45
CA TYR A 63 0.42 12.70 -24.77
C TYR A 63 -0.12 11.95 -23.54
N GLN A 64 -1.07 12.54 -22.81
CA GLN A 64 -1.70 11.98 -21.63
C GLN A 64 -2.87 11.02 -21.91
N GLU A 65 -3.28 10.84 -23.18
CA GLU A 65 -4.49 10.07 -23.54
C GLU A 65 -5.75 10.53 -22.78
N ASN A 66 -5.88 11.84 -22.56
CA ASN A 66 -6.95 12.40 -21.74
C ASN A 66 -8.30 12.45 -22.49
N ARG A 67 -9.05 11.36 -22.45
CA ARG A 67 -10.35 11.23 -23.14
C ARG A 67 -11.41 12.23 -22.68
N GLY A 68 -11.39 12.61 -21.40
CA GLY A 68 -12.28 13.66 -20.89
C GLY A 68 -12.00 15.00 -21.57
N PHE A 69 -10.72 15.34 -21.71
CA PHE A 69 -10.30 16.53 -22.44
C PHE A 69 -10.64 16.45 -23.93
N PHE A 70 -10.46 15.29 -24.57
CA PHE A 70 -10.83 15.09 -25.99
C PHE A 70 -12.31 15.38 -26.24
N ALA A 71 -13.20 14.89 -25.38
CA ALA A 71 -14.63 15.18 -25.48
C ALA A 71 -14.95 16.67 -25.32
N LEU A 72 -14.26 17.37 -24.40
CA LEU A 72 -14.42 18.81 -24.23
C LEU A 72 -13.98 19.62 -25.46
N THR A 73 -13.04 19.12 -26.25
CA THR A 73 -12.65 19.79 -27.50
C THR A 73 -13.76 19.82 -28.55
N LEU A 74 -14.85 19.08 -28.38
CA LEU A 74 -16.05 19.21 -29.23
C LEU A 74 -16.74 20.57 -29.09
N ALA A 75 -16.45 21.33 -28.02
CA ALA A 75 -16.86 22.73 -27.89
C ALA A 75 -16.36 23.61 -29.06
N ARG A 76 -15.39 23.14 -29.85
CA ARG A 76 -14.93 23.79 -31.09
C ARG A 76 -16.03 23.95 -32.15
N PHE A 77 -17.10 23.17 -32.11
CA PHE A 77 -18.29 23.45 -32.94
C PHE A 77 -18.91 24.83 -32.62
N ILE A 78 -18.84 25.27 -31.37
CA ILE A 78 -19.30 26.60 -30.95
C ILE A 78 -18.39 27.65 -31.58
N SER A 79 -17.07 27.46 -31.50
CA SER A 79 -16.07 28.36 -32.11
C SER A 79 -16.23 28.44 -33.63
N ALA A 80 -16.45 27.31 -34.30
CA ALA A 80 -16.75 27.25 -35.73
C ALA A 80 -17.97 28.09 -36.09
N ARG A 81 -19.06 27.96 -35.30
CA ARG A 81 -20.28 28.75 -35.52
C ARG A 81 -20.04 30.24 -35.32
N ILE A 82 -19.30 30.62 -34.28
CA ILE A 82 -18.97 32.03 -34.01
C ILE A 82 -18.14 32.60 -35.17
N PHE A 83 -17.06 31.94 -35.59
CA PHE A 83 -16.22 32.40 -36.71
C PHE A 83 -16.97 32.47 -38.03
N TRP A 84 -17.94 31.57 -38.26
CA TRP A 84 -18.77 31.61 -39.47
C TRP A 84 -19.58 32.91 -39.59
N VAL A 85 -20.10 33.40 -38.45
CA VAL A 85 -20.93 34.62 -38.39
C VAL A 85 -20.09 35.90 -38.53
N GLN A 86 -18.79 35.86 -38.21
CA GLN A 86 -17.88 37.01 -38.35
C GLN A 86 -17.56 37.39 -39.81
N GLY A 87 -18.01 36.59 -40.80
CA GLY A 87 -17.94 36.94 -42.21
C GLY A 87 -16.84 36.19 -43.00
N PRO A 88 -16.69 36.50 -44.30
CA PRO A 88 -15.88 35.70 -45.23
C PRO A 88 -14.42 35.50 -44.80
N ALA A 89 -13.79 36.51 -44.20
CA ALA A 89 -12.41 36.44 -43.74
C ALA A 89 -12.16 35.36 -42.66
N TRP A 90 -13.20 34.97 -41.92
CA TRP A 90 -13.14 34.01 -40.81
C TRP A 90 -13.61 32.61 -41.20
N ARG A 91 -14.17 32.44 -42.41
CA ARG A 91 -14.75 31.16 -42.84
C ARG A 91 -13.72 30.03 -42.95
N VAL A 92 -12.48 30.34 -43.32
CA VAL A 92 -11.40 29.33 -43.38
C VAL A 92 -11.15 28.74 -41.99
N ILE A 93 -11.08 29.59 -40.97
CA ILE A 93 -10.90 29.16 -39.57
C ILE A 93 -12.15 28.40 -39.10
N ALA A 94 -13.34 28.89 -39.43
CA ALA A 94 -14.60 28.23 -39.08
C ALA A 94 -14.68 26.80 -39.65
N THR A 95 -14.33 26.61 -40.93
CA THR A 95 -14.31 25.30 -41.57
C THR A 95 -13.28 24.37 -40.91
N TRP A 96 -12.09 24.89 -40.57
CA TRP A 96 -11.06 24.10 -39.88
C TRP A 96 -11.52 23.64 -38.49
N GLU A 97 -12.14 24.54 -37.71
CA GLU A 97 -12.71 24.22 -36.39
C GLU A 97 -13.83 23.16 -36.49
N ALA A 98 -14.73 23.28 -37.46
CA ALA A 98 -15.82 22.31 -37.65
C ALA A 98 -15.31 20.94 -38.11
N PHE A 99 -14.40 20.92 -39.08
CA PHE A 99 -13.83 19.68 -39.62
C PHE A 99 -13.06 18.92 -38.54
N SER A 100 -12.24 19.63 -37.78
CA SER A 100 -11.42 19.04 -36.71
C SER A 100 -12.24 18.51 -35.54
N ALA A 101 -13.27 19.25 -35.11
CA ALA A 101 -14.22 18.79 -34.11
C ALA A 101 -14.99 17.55 -34.59
N GLY A 102 -15.44 17.55 -35.85
CA GLY A 102 -16.12 16.39 -36.46
C GLY A 102 -15.23 15.16 -36.52
N LEU A 103 -13.97 15.31 -36.93
CA LEU A 103 -13.02 14.21 -37.02
C LEU A 103 -12.69 13.64 -35.62
N THR A 104 -12.56 14.50 -34.61
CA THR A 104 -12.41 14.08 -33.20
C THR A 104 -13.66 13.33 -32.71
N ALA A 105 -14.86 13.80 -33.04
CA ALA A 105 -16.11 13.14 -32.66
C ALA A 105 -16.23 11.75 -33.28
N VAL A 106 -15.89 11.62 -34.57
CA VAL A 106 -15.89 10.33 -35.27
C VAL A 106 -14.85 9.38 -34.67
N ALA A 107 -13.64 9.86 -34.37
CA ALA A 107 -12.61 9.04 -33.73
C ALA A 107 -13.05 8.56 -32.34
N LEU A 108 -13.61 9.45 -31.51
CA LEU A 108 -14.17 9.10 -30.21
C LEU A 108 -15.33 8.09 -30.31
N ALA A 109 -16.21 8.25 -31.29
CA ALA A 109 -17.32 7.33 -31.51
C ALA A 109 -16.83 5.97 -31.99
N TYR A 110 -15.86 5.94 -32.91
CA TYR A 110 -15.24 4.71 -33.42
C TYR A 110 -14.52 3.94 -32.31
N GLU A 111 -13.71 4.63 -31.51
CA GLU A 111 -13.00 4.04 -30.37
C GLU A 111 -13.94 3.64 -29.23
N GLY A 112 -15.02 4.40 -29.00
CA GLY A 112 -16.06 4.03 -28.05
C GLY A 112 -16.82 2.78 -28.47
N TYR A 113 -17.08 2.62 -29.77
CA TYR A 113 -17.75 1.45 -30.34
C TYR A 113 -16.85 0.21 -30.26
N TYR A 114 -15.64 0.26 -30.84
CA TYR A 114 -14.72 -0.88 -30.89
C TYR A 114 -14.07 -1.21 -29.54
N GLY A 115 -13.68 -0.21 -28.76
CA GLY A 115 -13.12 -0.41 -27.41
C GLY A 115 -14.14 -0.98 -26.41
N SER A 116 -15.44 -0.89 -26.71
CA SER A 116 -16.49 -1.52 -25.91
C SER A 116 -16.75 -2.99 -26.28
N HIS A 117 -16.34 -3.46 -27.45
CA HIS A 117 -16.47 -4.87 -27.83
C HIS A 117 -15.34 -5.72 -27.25
N GLU A 118 -14.09 -5.26 -27.29
CA GLU A 118 -12.94 -6.03 -26.77
C GLU A 118 -13.06 -6.39 -25.27
N ALA A 119 -13.71 -5.55 -24.46
CA ALA A 119 -13.94 -5.84 -23.04
C ALA A 119 -15.30 -6.49 -22.71
N LYS A 120 -16.34 -6.29 -23.55
CA LYS A 120 -17.68 -6.87 -23.32
C LYS A 120 -17.83 -8.29 -23.84
N ASP A 121 -17.00 -8.70 -24.81
CA ASP A 121 -17.04 -10.04 -25.40
C ASP A 121 -16.46 -11.11 -24.47
N ILE A 122 -15.80 -10.71 -23.37
CA ILE A 122 -15.37 -11.64 -22.31
C ILE A 122 -16.60 -11.99 -21.45
N PRO A 123 -16.97 -13.28 -21.31
CA PRO A 123 -18.02 -13.74 -20.39
C PRO A 123 -17.88 -13.15 -18.97
N VAL A 124 -19.01 -12.90 -18.31
CA VAL A 124 -19.05 -12.28 -16.96
C VAL A 124 -18.21 -13.08 -15.98
N GLU A 125 -18.26 -14.41 -16.06
CA GLU A 125 -17.52 -15.32 -15.19
C GLU A 125 -16.00 -15.14 -15.35
N LEU A 126 -15.53 -15.00 -16.59
CA LEU A 126 -14.12 -14.76 -16.87
C LEU A 126 -13.67 -13.38 -16.41
N ARG A 127 -14.52 -12.34 -16.57
CA ARG A 127 -14.22 -11.00 -16.04
C ARG A 127 -14.14 -11.01 -14.52
N GLN A 128 -15.06 -11.69 -13.84
CA GLN A 128 -15.03 -11.80 -12.38
C GLN A 128 -13.75 -12.51 -11.90
N ASN A 129 -13.34 -13.60 -12.56
CA ASN A 129 -12.08 -14.28 -12.26
C ASN A 129 -10.86 -13.37 -12.49
N ILE A 130 -10.86 -12.57 -13.56
CA ILE A 130 -9.79 -11.58 -13.82
C ILE A 130 -9.76 -10.51 -12.72
N PHE A 131 -10.93 -10.01 -12.29
CA PHE A 131 -11.00 -9.04 -11.20
C PHE A 131 -10.50 -9.65 -9.90
N GLU A 132 -10.95 -10.85 -9.55
CA GLU A 132 -10.46 -11.56 -8.36
C GLU A 132 -8.94 -11.73 -8.39
N LEU A 133 -8.37 -12.15 -9.51
CA LEU A 133 -6.92 -12.27 -9.68
C LEU A 133 -6.21 -10.92 -9.52
N ALA A 134 -6.71 -9.87 -10.19
CA ALA A 134 -6.10 -8.54 -10.14
C ALA A 134 -6.18 -7.92 -8.73
N LEU A 135 -7.25 -8.22 -7.99
CA LEU A 135 -7.50 -7.75 -6.64
C LEU A 135 -6.65 -8.51 -5.60
N THR A 136 -6.38 -9.80 -5.83
CA THR A 136 -5.64 -10.66 -4.89
C THR A 136 -4.14 -10.71 -5.14
N ALA A 137 -3.67 -10.40 -6.36
CA ALA A 137 -2.24 -10.41 -6.69
C ALA A 137 -1.45 -9.41 -5.81
N PRO A 138 -0.36 -9.82 -5.12
CA PRO A 138 0.43 -8.94 -4.27
C PRO A 138 1.14 -7.86 -5.10
N VAL A 139 1.22 -6.64 -4.57
CA VAL A 139 1.88 -5.48 -5.18
C VAL A 139 3.02 -5.05 -4.26
N ALA A 140 4.20 -5.60 -4.52
CA ALA A 140 5.39 -5.27 -3.76
C ALA A 140 6.14 -4.08 -4.40
N PRO A 141 6.59 -3.08 -3.63
CA PRO A 141 7.52 -2.06 -4.13
C PRO A 141 8.80 -2.68 -4.68
N SER A 142 9.37 -2.12 -5.74
CA SER A 142 10.55 -2.71 -6.39
C SER A 142 11.82 -2.62 -5.54
N SER A 143 12.01 -1.50 -4.81
CA SER A 143 13.23 -1.21 -4.06
C SER A 143 13.02 -0.17 -2.94
N PRO A 144 13.91 -0.13 -1.92
CA PRO A 144 13.87 0.90 -0.89
C PRO A 144 13.98 2.32 -1.47
N SER A 145 14.82 2.52 -2.49
CA SER A 145 14.99 3.81 -3.18
C SER A 145 13.67 4.42 -3.66
N GLU A 146 12.83 3.62 -4.31
CA GLU A 146 11.53 4.06 -4.83
C GLU A 146 10.48 4.22 -3.73
N SER A 147 10.61 3.43 -2.66
CA SER A 147 9.58 3.32 -1.64
C SER A 147 9.77 4.26 -0.45
N GLN A 148 10.91 4.94 -0.31
CA GLN A 148 11.22 5.76 0.86
C GLN A 148 10.30 6.98 1.03
N HIS A 149 9.79 7.54 -0.07
CA HIS A 149 9.00 8.78 -0.03
C HIS A 149 7.59 8.56 0.57
N GLY A 150 7.22 9.43 1.51
CA GLY A 150 5.93 9.38 2.19
C GLY A 150 5.84 8.29 3.26
N ARG A 151 6.96 7.65 3.61
CA ARG A 151 7.03 6.79 4.78
C ARG A 151 7.08 7.63 6.05
N TYR A 152 6.38 7.17 7.07
CA TYR A 152 6.35 7.83 8.37
C TYR A 152 6.52 6.80 9.48
N ARG A 153 7.04 7.28 10.61
CA ARG A 153 7.10 6.50 11.84
C ARG A 153 5.76 6.61 12.55
N ARG A 154 5.31 5.51 13.13
CA ARG A 154 4.08 5.51 13.93
C ARG A 154 4.20 6.48 15.11
N ALA A 155 3.15 7.27 15.33
CA ALA A 155 2.99 8.05 16.55
C ALA A 155 2.46 7.11 17.65
N HIS A 156 3.29 6.82 18.66
CA HIS A 156 2.90 6.02 19.82
C HIS A 156 2.02 6.84 20.78
N HIS A 157 1.05 6.18 21.42
CA HIS A 157 0.21 6.84 22.40
C HIS A 157 1.06 7.15 23.66
N PRO A 158 0.85 8.28 24.37
CA PRO A 158 1.65 8.62 25.55
C PRO A 158 1.56 7.58 26.70
N GLN A 159 0.57 6.70 26.66
CA GLN A 159 0.38 5.60 27.61
C GLN A 159 1.08 4.30 27.20
N ASP A 160 1.74 4.25 26.04
CA ASP A 160 2.61 3.15 25.60
C ASP A 160 3.81 3.12 26.55
N ARG A 161 3.63 2.34 27.62
CA ARG A 161 4.46 2.36 28.80
C ARG A 161 5.78 1.65 28.48
N TYR A 162 6.86 2.42 28.58
CA TYR A 162 8.27 2.01 28.73
C TYR A 162 9.11 1.69 27.48
N TRP A 163 8.54 1.58 26.27
CA TRP A 163 9.32 1.21 25.08
C TRP A 163 8.79 1.92 23.83
N ARG A 164 9.67 2.62 23.08
CA ARG A 164 9.34 3.18 21.77
C ARG A 164 10.01 2.32 20.70
N PRO A 165 9.32 1.35 20.08
CA PRO A 165 9.92 0.56 19.01
C PRO A 165 10.46 1.50 17.93
N THR A 166 11.76 1.39 17.67
CA THR A 166 12.43 2.09 16.58
C THR A 166 12.45 1.18 15.36
N GLY A 167 12.41 1.78 14.18
CA GLY A 167 12.67 1.03 12.95
C GLY A 167 11.45 0.39 12.30
N LEU A 168 10.24 0.83 12.62
CA LEU A 168 9.06 0.54 11.80
C LEU A 168 8.66 1.78 10.99
N TRP A 169 8.57 1.62 9.67
CA TRP A 169 8.29 2.69 8.72
C TRP A 169 7.16 2.32 7.78
N GLU A 170 6.06 3.05 7.86
CA GLU A 170 4.82 2.70 7.19
C GLU A 170 4.55 3.62 6.02
N GLN A 171 3.95 3.08 4.96
CA GLN A 171 3.36 3.88 3.89
C GLN A 171 1.84 3.89 4.05
N ALA A 172 1.21 5.01 3.68
CA ALA A 172 -0.24 5.06 3.61
C ALA A 172 -0.76 3.91 2.71
N PRO A 173 -1.73 3.14 3.18
CA PRO A 173 -2.19 1.96 2.46
C PRO A 173 -2.78 2.41 1.10
N LYS A 174 -2.66 1.58 0.05
CA LYS A 174 -3.19 1.89 -1.29
C LYS A 174 -4.31 0.92 -1.70
N ASN A 175 -5.41 1.49 -2.20
CA ASN A 175 -6.55 0.70 -2.67
C ASN A 175 -6.27 0.14 -4.07
N LYS A 176 -6.07 -1.18 -4.19
CA LYS A 176 -5.84 -1.85 -5.48
C LYS A 176 -7.03 -1.75 -6.43
N ALA A 177 -8.24 -1.75 -5.87
CA ALA A 177 -9.45 -1.67 -6.67
C ALA A 177 -9.65 -0.28 -7.29
N LEU A 178 -8.98 0.77 -6.80
CA LEU A 178 -9.27 2.16 -7.20
C LEU A 178 -9.17 2.35 -8.72
N SER A 179 -8.11 1.87 -9.35
CA SER A 179 -7.93 2.02 -10.81
C SER A 179 -9.04 1.30 -11.58
N LEU A 180 -9.48 0.12 -11.11
CA LEU A 180 -10.55 -0.66 -11.73
C LEU A 180 -11.94 -0.03 -11.51
N LEU A 181 -12.18 0.49 -10.31
CA LEU A 181 -13.43 1.16 -9.91
C LEU A 181 -13.67 2.46 -10.69
N LEU A 182 -12.61 3.06 -11.25
CA LEU A 182 -12.66 4.32 -12.01
C LEU A 182 -12.78 4.12 -13.53
N VAL A 183 -12.76 2.87 -14.03
CA VAL A 183 -12.82 2.60 -15.49
C VAL A 183 -14.21 2.90 -16.07
N SER A 184 -15.26 2.34 -15.48
CA SER A 184 -16.65 2.52 -15.95
C SER A 184 -17.66 2.14 -14.86
N LYS A 185 -18.93 2.53 -15.04
CA LYS A 185 -20.02 2.12 -14.12
C LYS A 185 -20.21 0.61 -14.05
N GLN A 186 -20.01 -0.10 -15.16
CA GLN A 186 -20.11 -1.57 -15.19
C GLN A 186 -18.97 -2.19 -14.38
N PHE A 187 -17.72 -1.77 -14.63
CA PHE A 187 -16.56 -2.23 -13.87
C PHE A 187 -16.71 -1.90 -12.39
N HIS A 188 -17.21 -0.72 -12.06
CA HIS A 188 -17.47 -0.34 -10.68
C HIS A 188 -18.38 -1.34 -9.96
N ALA A 189 -19.52 -1.68 -10.57
CA ALA A 189 -20.47 -2.63 -10.00
C ALA A 189 -19.90 -4.05 -9.91
N GLU A 190 -19.26 -4.54 -10.98
CA GLU A 190 -18.67 -5.89 -11.00
C GLU A 190 -17.50 -6.03 -10.02
N VAL A 191 -16.62 -5.04 -9.93
CA VAL A 191 -15.47 -5.02 -9.01
C VAL A 191 -15.92 -4.89 -7.56
N GLN A 192 -16.94 -4.07 -7.28
CA GLN A 192 -17.53 -4.01 -5.93
C GLN A 192 -18.16 -5.34 -5.54
N ASP A 193 -18.92 -5.97 -6.43
CA ASP A 193 -19.53 -7.28 -6.18
C ASP A 193 -18.45 -8.34 -5.86
N VAL A 194 -17.39 -8.42 -6.66
CA VAL A 194 -16.26 -9.32 -6.38
C VAL A 194 -15.60 -8.98 -5.03
N ALA A 195 -15.29 -7.70 -4.79
CA ALA A 195 -14.62 -7.27 -3.56
C ALA A 195 -15.45 -7.60 -2.30
N THR A 196 -16.78 -7.46 -2.35
CA THR A 196 -17.65 -7.81 -1.21
C THR A 196 -17.59 -9.30 -0.86
N ARG A 197 -17.50 -10.17 -1.88
CA ARG A 197 -17.46 -11.64 -1.73
C ARG A 197 -16.09 -12.19 -1.31
N LEU A 198 -15.01 -11.43 -1.49
CA LEU A 198 -13.67 -11.86 -1.06
C LEU A 198 -13.63 -12.11 0.46
N PRO A 199 -12.84 -13.07 0.95
CA PRO A 199 -12.61 -13.25 2.40
C PRO A 199 -11.90 -12.03 3.02
N ASN A 200 -11.89 -11.94 4.35
CA ASN A 200 -11.12 -10.91 5.06
C ASN A 200 -9.63 -11.31 5.14
N ASN A 201 -9.02 -11.45 3.96
CA ASN A 201 -7.63 -11.78 3.78
C ASN A 201 -6.82 -10.54 3.42
N TYR A 202 -5.69 -10.35 4.11
CA TYR A 202 -4.84 -9.18 3.91
C TYR A 202 -3.41 -9.58 3.64
N HIS A 203 -2.72 -8.74 2.88
CA HIS A 203 -1.32 -8.93 2.56
C HIS A 203 -0.50 -7.70 2.99
N VAL A 204 0.66 -7.96 3.58
CA VAL A 204 1.65 -6.94 3.89
C VAL A 204 3.02 -7.34 3.35
N ASP A 205 3.57 -6.51 2.47
CA ASP A 205 4.96 -6.60 2.08
C ASP A 205 5.81 -5.85 3.11
N ILE A 206 6.88 -6.48 3.57
CA ILE A 206 7.80 -5.92 4.56
C ILE A 206 9.20 -5.94 3.98
N MET A 207 9.73 -4.77 3.68
CA MET A 207 11.14 -4.64 3.30
C MET A 207 11.96 -4.57 4.59
N PHE A 208 12.74 -5.61 4.86
CA PHE A 208 13.80 -5.60 5.85
C PHE A 208 15.00 -4.87 5.25
N VAL A 209 15.11 -3.56 5.49
CA VAL A 209 16.24 -2.76 5.04
C VAL A 209 17.28 -2.77 6.16
N LYS A 210 18.41 -3.45 5.94
CA LYS A 210 19.45 -3.62 6.97
C LYS A 210 19.81 -2.26 7.57
N ASN A 211 19.82 -2.16 8.90
CA ASN A 211 20.03 -0.94 9.71
C ASN A 211 19.03 0.22 9.47
N TYR A 212 18.13 0.15 8.50
CA TYR A 212 17.22 1.23 8.11
C TYR A 212 15.76 0.96 8.47
N GLY A 213 15.44 -0.26 8.95
CA GLY A 213 14.14 -0.61 9.49
C GLY A 213 13.36 -1.65 8.73
N LEU A 214 12.20 -1.99 9.28
CA LEU A 214 11.11 -2.72 8.67
C LEU A 214 10.20 -1.71 7.97
N TRP A 215 10.11 -1.82 6.65
CA TRP A 215 9.34 -0.90 5.83
C TRP A 215 8.12 -1.63 5.32
N THR A 216 6.94 -1.29 5.84
CA THR A 216 5.72 -2.00 5.51
C THR A 216 4.92 -1.32 4.42
N THR A 217 4.34 -2.14 3.55
CA THR A 217 3.41 -1.72 2.51
C THR A 217 2.21 -2.65 2.55
N TRP A 218 1.07 -2.09 2.94
CA TRP A 218 -0.19 -2.82 3.04
C TRP A 218 -0.95 -2.77 1.72
N ASP A 219 -1.34 -3.95 1.27
CA ASP A 219 -2.16 -4.15 0.10
C ASP A 219 -3.61 -4.36 0.51
N PHE A 220 -4.50 -3.44 0.11
CA PHE A 220 -5.92 -3.60 0.39
C PHE A 220 -6.80 -3.56 -0.85
N THR A 221 -7.71 -4.51 -0.87
CA THR A 221 -8.83 -4.65 -1.80
C THR A 221 -10.09 -4.02 -1.25
N LYS A 222 -10.35 -4.28 0.02
CA LYS A 222 -11.47 -3.73 0.78
C LYS A 222 -11.03 -3.44 2.22
N ARG A 223 -11.84 -2.64 2.91
CA ARG A 223 -11.70 -2.51 4.37
C ARG A 223 -12.25 -3.75 5.06
N PRO A 224 -11.77 -4.08 6.27
CA PRO A 224 -12.39 -5.12 7.09
C PRO A 224 -13.89 -4.88 7.24
N THR A 225 -14.67 -5.91 6.91
CA THR A 225 -16.13 -5.89 7.07
C THR A 225 -16.56 -6.32 8.47
N SER A 226 -15.64 -6.90 9.24
CA SER A 226 -15.82 -7.32 10.62
C SER A 226 -14.49 -7.19 11.36
N ARG A 227 -14.52 -7.35 12.69
CA ARG A 227 -13.30 -7.44 13.52
C ARG A 227 -12.55 -8.77 13.36
N TYR A 228 -13.13 -9.74 12.66
CA TYR A 228 -12.52 -11.06 12.45
C TYR A 228 -11.78 -11.06 11.11
N ILE A 229 -10.49 -11.37 11.17
CA ILE A 229 -9.58 -11.47 10.03
C ILE A 229 -9.26 -12.94 9.84
N ASP A 230 -9.61 -13.46 8.66
CA ASP A 230 -9.43 -14.88 8.34
C ASP A 230 -7.94 -15.21 8.20
N LYS A 231 -7.20 -14.40 7.45
CA LYS A 231 -5.76 -14.61 7.23
C LYS A 231 -5.01 -13.32 6.96
N VAL A 232 -3.84 -13.17 7.57
CA VAL A 232 -2.84 -12.17 7.19
C VAL A 232 -1.61 -12.86 6.65
N THR A 233 -1.23 -12.54 5.42
CA THR A 233 0.00 -13.04 4.81
C THR A 233 1.03 -11.91 4.76
N SER A 234 2.22 -12.16 5.27
CA SER A 234 3.36 -11.26 5.21
C SER A 234 4.46 -11.85 4.34
N THR A 235 5.00 -11.05 3.44
CA THR A 235 6.23 -11.37 2.72
C THR A 235 7.33 -10.44 3.18
N ILE A 236 8.41 -11.00 3.72
CA ILE A 236 9.58 -10.26 4.21
C ILE A 236 10.71 -10.39 3.19
N ARG A 237 11.11 -9.27 2.60
CA ARG A 237 12.20 -9.16 1.61
C ARG A 237 13.39 -8.46 2.22
N ILE A 238 14.58 -9.03 2.07
CA ILE A 238 15.81 -8.49 2.67
C ILE A 238 16.52 -7.61 1.64
N PHE A 239 16.89 -6.39 2.03
CA PHE A 239 17.59 -5.42 1.18
C PHE A 239 18.84 -4.88 1.85
N ASP A 240 19.90 -4.70 1.06
CA ASP A 240 20.99 -3.80 1.42
C ASP A 240 20.56 -2.33 1.25
N PRO A 241 21.02 -1.41 2.11
CA PRO A 241 20.70 0.00 1.95
C PRO A 241 21.37 0.55 0.69
N THR A 242 20.62 1.33 -0.09
CA THR A 242 21.13 2.04 -1.26
C THR A 242 21.75 3.38 -0.85
N ASP A 243 22.70 3.91 -1.63
CA ASP A 243 23.44 5.14 -1.28
C ASP A 243 22.58 6.42 -1.21
N ASN A 244 21.36 6.36 -1.75
CA ASN A 244 20.40 7.45 -1.85
C ASN A 244 19.27 7.39 -0.80
N LEU A 245 19.39 6.52 0.20
CA LEU A 245 18.41 6.47 1.29
C LEU A 245 18.62 7.66 2.23
N ASP A 246 17.52 8.27 2.66
CA ASP A 246 17.55 9.36 3.62
C ASP A 246 18.12 8.91 4.98
N ASP A 247 19.01 9.72 5.55
CA ASP A 247 19.71 9.43 6.80
C ASP A 247 18.78 9.30 8.02
N HIS A 248 17.57 9.87 7.99
CA HIS A 248 16.65 9.74 9.13
C HIS A 248 16.15 8.30 9.38
N PHE A 249 16.26 7.42 8.38
CA PHE A 249 15.96 6.00 8.53
C PHE A 249 17.11 5.22 9.17
N LYS A 250 18.34 5.76 9.11
CA LYS A 250 19.56 5.08 9.53
C LYS A 250 19.53 4.76 11.02
N ASP A 251 20.07 3.58 11.34
CA ASP A 251 20.15 3.02 12.71
C ASP A 251 18.79 2.92 13.41
N SER A 252 17.70 2.88 12.65
CA SER A 252 16.36 2.80 13.24
C SER A 252 16.03 1.38 13.74
N LEU A 253 16.65 0.34 13.19
CA LEU A 253 16.50 -1.04 13.65
C LEU A 253 17.84 -1.60 14.14
N ILE A 254 17.95 -1.79 15.46
CA ILE A 254 19.19 -2.14 16.14
C ILE A 254 19.06 -3.50 16.84
N PHE A 255 20.00 -4.39 16.55
CA PHE A 255 20.15 -5.68 17.21
C PHE A 255 21.20 -5.58 18.32
N LEU A 256 20.76 -5.19 19.52
CA LEU A 256 21.62 -5.02 20.70
C LEU A 256 21.09 -5.85 21.87
N GLY A 257 21.91 -6.78 22.37
CA GLY A 257 21.60 -7.56 23.56
C GLY A 257 21.66 -6.75 24.86
N GLY A 258 20.68 -6.94 25.76
CA GLY A 258 20.52 -6.22 27.03
C GLY A 258 20.73 -7.05 28.31
N CYS A 259 20.14 -6.60 29.43
CA CYS A 259 20.26 -7.15 30.79
C CYS A 259 19.39 -8.40 31.08
N GLY A 260 18.92 -9.10 30.04
CA GLY A 260 18.08 -10.31 30.17
C GLY A 260 16.72 -10.27 29.47
N GLY A 261 16.24 -9.10 29.02
CA GLY A 261 15.00 -8.95 28.22
C GLY A 261 15.22 -9.10 26.69
N PRO A 262 14.14 -9.00 25.87
CA PRO A 262 14.22 -9.03 24.40
C PRO A 262 15.08 -7.91 23.82
N GLU A 263 15.71 -8.14 22.66
CA GLU A 263 16.50 -7.11 21.97
C GLU A 263 15.60 -5.99 21.40
N PRO A 264 16.09 -4.75 21.22
CA PRO A 264 15.31 -3.65 20.67
C PRO A 264 14.59 -3.96 19.35
N ALA A 265 15.27 -4.68 18.43
CA ALA A 265 14.68 -5.09 17.17
C ALA A 265 13.48 -6.03 17.31
N VAL A 266 13.38 -6.83 18.39
CA VAL A 266 12.20 -7.68 18.66
C VAL A 266 10.95 -6.83 18.76
N TRP A 267 11.05 -5.64 19.36
CA TRP A 267 9.92 -4.76 19.53
C TRP A 267 9.38 -4.21 18.22
N ALA A 268 10.21 -4.07 17.17
CA ALA A 268 9.70 -3.70 15.84
C ALA A 268 8.82 -4.81 15.24
N PHE A 269 9.18 -6.08 15.43
CA PHE A 269 8.36 -7.22 14.99
C PHE A 269 7.09 -7.37 15.84
N TYR A 270 7.21 -7.18 17.15
CA TYR A 270 6.05 -7.22 18.05
C TYR A 270 5.07 -6.08 17.76
N ASP A 271 5.58 -4.87 17.48
CA ASP A 271 4.77 -3.70 17.14
C ASP A 271 3.96 -3.90 15.84
N LEU A 272 4.45 -4.71 14.90
CA LEU A 272 3.66 -5.14 13.73
C LEU A 272 2.45 -5.99 14.12
N LEU A 273 2.64 -6.95 15.03
CA LEU A 273 1.57 -7.82 15.51
C LEU A 273 0.53 -7.03 16.31
N ILE A 274 0.98 -6.20 17.25
CA ILE A 274 0.08 -5.35 18.03
C ILE A 274 -0.59 -4.29 17.17
N GLY A 275 0.13 -3.71 16.20
CA GLY A 275 -0.45 -2.77 15.23
C GLY A 275 -1.61 -3.39 14.45
N LEU A 276 -1.43 -4.63 14.00
CA LEU A 276 -2.48 -5.39 13.34
C LEU A 276 -3.67 -5.68 14.28
N ILE A 277 -3.41 -6.05 15.54
CA ILE A 277 -4.46 -6.33 16.52
C ILE A 277 -5.24 -5.06 16.88
N GLU A 278 -4.57 -3.95 17.15
CA GLU A 278 -5.20 -2.74 17.69
C GLU A 278 -5.80 -1.84 16.63
N TYR A 279 -5.23 -1.80 15.42
CA TYR A 279 -5.59 -0.85 14.37
C TYR A 279 -5.97 -1.51 13.05
N GLY A 280 -5.79 -2.83 12.94
CA GLY A 280 -6.10 -3.60 11.76
C GLY A 280 -5.07 -3.45 10.64
N PRO A 281 -5.34 -4.08 9.49
CA PRO A 281 -4.49 -4.02 8.31
C PRO A 281 -4.28 -2.57 7.87
N GLY A 282 -3.01 -2.14 7.77
CA GLY A 282 -2.65 -0.81 7.27
C GLY A 282 -3.20 0.36 8.09
N TYR A 283 -3.50 0.15 9.37
CA TYR A 283 -3.98 1.19 10.28
C TYR A 283 -5.27 1.87 9.80
N LEU A 284 -6.16 1.08 9.21
CA LEU A 284 -7.46 1.56 8.75
C LEU A 284 -8.38 2.01 9.92
N GLY A 285 -7.97 1.77 11.16
CA GLY A 285 -8.66 2.16 12.39
C GLY A 285 -9.47 1.02 12.99
N ARG A 286 -9.94 1.21 14.23
CA ARG A 286 -10.77 0.22 14.92
C ARG A 286 -12.17 0.20 14.35
N LEU A 287 -12.70 -1.00 14.07
CA LEU A 287 -14.15 -1.19 13.97
C LEU A 287 -14.73 -1.17 15.38
N ASP A 288 -15.70 -0.30 15.61
CA ASP A 288 -16.46 -0.21 16.87
C ASP A 288 -15.59 -0.08 18.14
N ASN A 289 -14.42 0.57 18.02
CA ASN A 289 -13.41 0.70 19.08
C ASN A 289 -12.85 -0.63 19.64
N CYS A 290 -13.13 -1.77 18.99
CA CYS A 290 -12.63 -3.08 19.37
C CYS A 290 -11.30 -3.41 18.68
N CYS A 291 -10.48 -4.26 19.32
CA CYS A 291 -9.33 -4.89 18.68
C CYS A 291 -9.78 -6.00 17.72
N PHE A 292 -8.95 -6.27 16.71
CA PHE A 292 -9.14 -7.34 15.73
C PHE A 292 -8.80 -8.71 16.30
N ILE A 293 -9.46 -9.73 15.77
CA ILE A 293 -9.20 -11.15 16.07
C ILE A 293 -8.72 -11.77 14.76
N ILE A 294 -7.52 -12.36 14.77
CA ILE A 294 -6.86 -12.93 13.61
C ILE A 294 -6.82 -14.44 13.75
N ASN A 295 -7.33 -15.16 12.75
CA ASN A 295 -7.30 -16.62 12.77
C ASN A 295 -5.90 -17.15 12.44
N GLU A 296 -5.39 -16.80 11.27
CA GLU A 296 -4.09 -17.26 10.80
C GLU A 296 -3.18 -16.10 10.39
N ILE A 297 -1.91 -16.16 10.83
CA ILE A 297 -0.84 -15.29 10.34
C ILE A 297 0.19 -16.16 9.62
N GLU A 298 0.49 -15.84 8.38
CA GLU A 298 1.54 -16.47 7.60
C GLU A 298 2.66 -15.46 7.36
N VAL A 299 3.90 -15.83 7.67
CA VAL A 299 5.10 -15.00 7.49
C VAL A 299 6.07 -15.76 6.61
N ASP A 300 6.31 -15.27 5.40
CA ASP A 300 7.28 -15.83 4.47
C ASP A 300 8.50 -14.91 4.32
N VAL A 301 9.67 -15.39 4.74
CA VAL A 301 10.94 -14.69 4.52
C VAL A 301 11.53 -15.20 3.21
N VAL A 302 11.62 -14.33 2.22
CA VAL A 302 12.12 -14.69 0.90
C VAL A 302 13.57 -14.30 0.73
N ALA A 303 14.28 -15.10 -0.06
CA ALA A 303 15.66 -14.85 -0.45
C ALA A 303 15.76 -13.47 -1.13
N PRO A 304 16.90 -12.77 -0.95
CA PRO A 304 17.15 -11.52 -1.65
C PRO A 304 17.03 -11.69 -3.16
N THR A 305 16.33 -10.76 -3.80
CA THR A 305 16.02 -10.79 -5.24
C THR A 305 16.74 -9.69 -6.02
N ASP A 306 17.51 -8.85 -5.33
CA ASP A 306 18.27 -7.73 -5.90
C ASP A 306 19.59 -8.16 -6.57
N GLY A 307 19.89 -9.47 -6.56
CA GLY A 307 21.09 -10.05 -7.16
C GLY A 307 22.37 -9.84 -6.36
N ALA A 308 22.30 -9.21 -5.18
CA ALA A 308 23.45 -9.04 -4.30
C ALA A 308 23.75 -10.33 -3.51
N ALA A 309 25.02 -10.53 -3.14
CA ALA A 309 25.41 -11.64 -2.27
C ALA A 309 25.17 -11.24 -0.80
N HIS A 310 23.95 -11.40 -0.31
CA HIS A 310 23.66 -11.15 1.09
C HIS A 310 24.30 -12.25 1.94
N THR A 311 25.31 -11.90 2.74
CA THR A 311 25.97 -12.82 3.69
C THR A 311 25.70 -12.44 5.15
N LYS A 312 25.08 -11.28 5.37
CA LYS A 312 24.80 -10.67 6.68
C LYS A 312 23.43 -9.98 6.67
N LEU A 313 22.81 -9.89 7.85
CA LEU A 313 21.57 -9.14 8.11
C LEU A 313 21.83 -7.72 8.63
N GLU A 314 23.08 -7.27 8.56
CA GLU A 314 23.61 -6.04 9.13
C GLU A 314 24.49 -5.36 8.08
N CYS A 315 24.61 -4.03 8.08
CA CYS A 315 25.31 -3.30 7.02
C CYS A 315 26.84 -3.36 7.08
N ARG A 316 27.43 -3.02 5.91
CA ARG A 316 28.82 -2.80 5.46
C ARG A 316 29.93 -3.36 6.35
N ASP A 317 30.82 -4.16 5.74
CA ASP A 317 32.00 -4.81 6.36
C ASP A 317 32.91 -3.87 7.17
N ASN A 318 32.80 -2.57 6.98
CA ASN A 318 33.63 -1.53 7.59
C ASN A 318 33.00 -0.90 8.84
N GLU A 319 31.69 -1.09 9.06
CA GLU A 319 30.97 -0.61 10.22
C GLU A 319 30.85 -1.77 11.22
N ASN A 320 31.76 -1.84 12.18
CA ASN A 320 31.72 -2.83 13.27
C ASN A 320 31.44 -2.14 14.62
N PRO A 321 30.26 -1.54 14.79
CA PRO A 321 29.97 -0.84 16.03
C PRO A 321 29.91 -1.79 17.22
N ILE A 322 30.43 -1.32 18.36
CA ILE A 322 30.64 -2.09 19.60
C ILE A 322 29.34 -2.74 20.11
N TRP A 323 28.17 -2.15 19.83
CA TRP A 323 26.88 -2.70 20.25
C TRP A 323 26.49 -4.02 19.56
N LEU A 324 27.10 -4.38 18.43
CA LEU A 324 26.79 -5.62 17.70
C LEU A 324 27.39 -6.88 18.33
N TYR A 325 28.37 -6.75 19.22
CA TYR A 325 29.08 -7.91 19.81
C TYR A 325 28.21 -8.80 20.71
N ARG A 326 26.99 -8.37 21.06
CA ARG A 326 26.06 -9.11 21.92
C ARG A 326 24.75 -9.48 21.25
N SER A 327 24.65 -9.37 19.93
CA SER A 327 23.40 -9.68 19.24
C SER A 327 23.12 -11.18 19.13
N ARG A 328 21.91 -11.59 19.52
CA ARG A 328 21.33 -12.92 19.33
C ARG A 328 21.11 -13.26 17.85
N ILE A 329 21.06 -12.27 16.96
CA ILE A 329 21.00 -12.50 15.51
C ILE A 329 22.35 -13.00 14.96
N ARG A 330 23.47 -12.62 15.61
CA ARG A 330 24.83 -13.07 15.26
C ARG A 330 25.19 -14.43 15.87
N SER A 331 24.66 -14.77 17.03
CA SER A 331 25.05 -15.97 17.78
C SER A 331 24.54 -17.29 17.18
N ARG A 332 24.14 -17.31 15.91
CA ARG A 332 23.56 -18.48 15.24
C ARG A 332 24.43 -18.93 14.08
N ASP A 333 24.62 -20.25 13.98
CA ASP A 333 25.45 -20.90 12.96
C ASP A 333 24.89 -20.79 11.53
N GLU A 334 23.64 -20.34 11.38
CA GLU A 334 22.97 -20.20 10.09
C GLU A 334 23.58 -19.06 9.26
N ARG A 335 24.13 -19.37 8.09
CA ARG A 335 24.82 -18.41 7.21
C ARG A 335 23.92 -17.77 6.17
N VAL A 336 22.77 -18.38 5.92
CA VAL A 336 21.79 -17.91 4.94
C VAL A 336 20.92 -16.80 5.58
N PRO A 337 20.89 -15.57 5.04
CA PRO A 337 20.21 -14.42 5.67
C PRO A 337 18.73 -14.66 5.98
N GLU A 338 17.96 -15.18 5.04
CA GLU A 338 16.54 -15.45 5.20
C GLU A 338 16.27 -16.49 6.31
N LYS A 339 17.09 -17.54 6.37
CA LYS A 339 17.02 -18.55 7.42
C LYS A 339 17.45 -17.99 8.78
N ARG A 340 18.47 -17.13 8.80
CA ARG A 340 18.93 -16.48 10.03
C ARG A 340 17.85 -15.54 10.58
N LEU A 341 17.20 -14.76 9.71
CA LEU A 341 16.15 -13.83 10.10
C LEU A 341 14.92 -14.58 10.63
N ILE A 342 14.45 -15.60 9.91
CA ILE A 342 13.29 -16.35 10.38
C ILE A 342 13.58 -17.08 11.68
N SER A 343 14.77 -17.65 11.82
CA SER A 343 15.21 -18.33 13.04
C SER A 343 15.22 -17.34 14.21
N TYR A 344 15.75 -16.13 14.00
CA TYR A 344 15.71 -15.05 14.97
C TYR A 344 14.27 -14.75 15.40
N MET A 345 13.38 -14.47 14.44
CA MET A 345 11.97 -14.16 14.70
C MET A 345 11.27 -15.29 15.47
N THR A 346 11.46 -16.55 15.08
CA THR A 346 10.78 -17.69 15.73
C THR A 346 11.22 -17.87 17.17
N ASN A 347 12.51 -17.76 17.50
CA ASN A 347 12.93 -17.98 18.89
C ASN A 347 12.59 -16.79 19.79
N GLU A 348 12.63 -15.57 19.27
CA GLU A 348 12.20 -14.40 20.05
C GLU A 348 10.69 -14.47 20.31
N LEU A 349 9.90 -14.95 19.34
CA LEU A 349 8.48 -15.21 19.57
C LEU A 349 8.25 -16.35 20.55
N ASP A 350 9.04 -17.43 20.51
CA ASP A 350 8.99 -18.49 21.53
C ASP A 350 9.33 -17.95 22.92
N TYR A 351 10.28 -17.02 23.01
CA TYR A 351 10.63 -16.35 24.26
C TYR A 351 9.47 -15.47 24.76
N VAL A 352 8.77 -14.77 23.87
CA VAL A 352 7.53 -14.05 24.22
C VAL A 352 6.47 -15.03 24.75
N PHE A 353 6.22 -16.13 24.05
CA PHE A 353 5.24 -17.15 24.46
C PHE A 353 5.64 -17.95 25.72
N SER A 354 6.91 -17.94 26.11
CA SER A 354 7.35 -18.56 27.37
C SER A 354 6.81 -17.84 28.62
N ALA A 355 6.21 -16.66 28.45
CA ALA A 355 5.51 -15.89 29.48
C ALA A 355 6.32 -15.72 30.78
N THR A 356 7.60 -15.36 30.62
CA THR A 356 8.48 -14.99 31.74
C THR A 356 8.01 -13.70 32.41
N ARG A 357 8.64 -13.33 33.53
CA ARG A 357 8.43 -12.02 34.18
C ARG A 357 8.57 -10.81 33.25
N TYR A 358 9.31 -10.93 32.15
CA TYR A 358 9.52 -9.85 31.18
C TYR A 358 8.58 -9.92 29.99
N THR A 359 7.92 -11.07 29.77
CA THR A 359 7.15 -11.32 28.54
C THR A 359 5.68 -11.61 28.74
N ILE A 360 5.24 -11.83 29.98
CA ILE A 360 3.88 -12.26 30.30
C ILE A 360 2.81 -11.30 29.74
N GLU A 361 2.90 -9.99 29.96
CA GLU A 361 1.91 -9.02 29.48
C GLU A 361 1.78 -9.05 27.95
N TYR A 362 2.90 -9.20 27.25
CA TYR A 362 2.93 -9.27 25.79
C TYR A 362 2.32 -10.57 25.25
N CYS A 363 2.53 -11.67 25.97
CA CYS A 363 1.99 -12.98 25.66
C CYS A 363 0.46 -13.00 25.77
N LEU A 364 -0.12 -12.30 26.75
CA LEU A 364 -1.58 -12.25 26.94
C LEU A 364 -2.27 -11.68 25.70
N GLU A 365 -1.81 -10.51 25.21
CA GLU A 365 -2.39 -9.85 24.03
C GLU A 365 -2.37 -10.75 22.78
N LEU A 366 -1.30 -11.51 22.57
CA LEU A 366 -1.21 -12.45 21.43
C LEU A 366 -2.19 -13.62 21.58
N HIS A 367 -2.37 -14.17 22.78
CA HIS A 367 -3.29 -15.29 23.02
C HIS A 367 -4.77 -14.91 22.87
N GLU A 368 -5.10 -13.67 23.24
CA GLU A 368 -6.45 -13.12 23.18
C GLU A 368 -6.89 -12.86 21.73
N HIS A 369 -5.96 -12.49 20.86
CA HIS A 369 -6.26 -11.98 19.52
C HIS A 369 -5.81 -12.87 18.36
N ILE A 370 -4.95 -13.86 18.58
CA ILE A 370 -4.54 -14.83 17.54
C ILE A 370 -5.10 -16.20 17.89
N THR A 371 -6.04 -16.71 17.09
CA THR A 371 -6.86 -17.87 17.50
C THR A 371 -6.33 -19.20 17.00
N GLU A 372 -5.90 -19.33 15.75
CA GLU A 372 -5.50 -20.62 15.17
C GLU A 372 -3.99 -20.81 15.16
N SER A 373 -3.27 -20.09 14.29
CA SER A 373 -1.83 -20.34 14.12
C SER A 373 -1.02 -19.18 13.57
N ILE A 374 0.29 -19.25 13.82
CA ILE A 374 1.32 -18.42 13.17
C ILE A 374 2.26 -19.36 12.41
N ILE A 375 2.30 -19.23 11.09
CA ILE A 375 3.08 -20.07 10.18
C ILE A 375 4.27 -19.27 9.67
N PHE A 376 5.47 -19.80 9.85
CA PHE A 376 6.72 -19.24 9.35
C PHE A 376 7.20 -20.06 8.17
N LYS A 377 7.53 -19.39 7.06
CA LYS A 377 8.04 -19.98 5.82
C LYS A 377 9.31 -19.30 5.36
N VAL A 378 10.18 -20.07 4.72
CA VAL A 378 11.34 -19.56 3.99
C VAL A 378 11.19 -19.95 2.53
N ASN A 379 11.14 -18.96 1.64
CA ASN A 379 10.93 -19.18 0.21
C ASN A 379 9.69 -20.05 -0.07
N GLY A 380 8.59 -19.80 0.66
CA GLY A 380 7.34 -20.55 0.54
C GLY A 380 7.35 -21.94 1.20
N GLN A 381 8.49 -22.44 1.67
CA GLN A 381 8.58 -23.72 2.40
C GLN A 381 8.38 -23.50 3.90
N GLU A 382 7.54 -24.31 4.54
CA GLU A 382 7.31 -24.22 5.99
C GLU A 382 8.61 -24.44 6.79
N TRP A 383 8.90 -23.50 7.68
CA TRP A 383 9.99 -23.53 8.64
C TRP A 383 9.50 -23.94 10.03
N LYS A 384 8.41 -23.32 10.48
CA LYS A 384 7.79 -23.60 11.79
C LYS A 384 6.32 -23.19 11.76
N LYS A 385 5.47 -24.01 12.37
CA LYS A 385 4.08 -23.66 12.68
C LYS A 385 3.88 -23.59 14.19
N ILE A 386 3.34 -22.49 14.67
CA ILE A 386 2.93 -22.30 16.05
C ILE A 386 1.42 -22.46 16.10
N GLN A 387 0.95 -23.54 16.72
CA GLN A 387 -0.47 -23.77 16.96
C GLN A 387 -0.88 -23.13 18.28
N MET A 388 -1.79 -22.16 18.24
CA MET A 388 -2.11 -21.35 19.42
C MET A 388 -2.79 -22.18 20.52
N ASP A 389 -3.56 -23.20 20.15
CA ASP A 389 -4.18 -24.12 21.11
C ASP A 389 -3.12 -24.98 21.84
N GLU A 390 -2.03 -25.38 21.17
CA GLU A 390 -0.92 -26.12 21.80
C GLU A 390 -0.12 -25.22 22.75
N VAL A 391 0.13 -23.96 22.35
CA VAL A 391 0.83 -23.00 23.22
C VAL A 391 0.00 -22.77 24.49
N LEU A 392 -1.32 -22.57 24.37
CA LEU A 392 -2.20 -22.40 25.52
C LEU A 392 -2.26 -23.61 26.45
N GLN A 393 -2.29 -24.83 25.90
CA GLN A 393 -2.28 -26.05 26.72
C GLN A 393 -0.99 -26.22 27.51
N ASN A 394 0.13 -25.75 26.94
CA ASN A 394 1.45 -25.82 27.56
C ASN A 394 1.76 -24.61 28.46
N CYS A 395 0.84 -23.64 28.60
CA CYS A 395 0.98 -22.52 29.53
C CYS A 395 0.87 -23.02 30.97
N ASP A 396 2.02 -23.36 31.55
CA ASP A 396 2.14 -23.79 32.94
C ASP A 396 2.16 -22.57 33.89
N ILE A 397 0.98 -22.19 34.38
CA ILE A 397 0.80 -21.11 35.37
C ILE A 397 1.65 -21.36 36.63
N SER A 398 1.98 -22.62 36.96
CA SER A 398 2.80 -22.94 38.14
C SER A 398 4.27 -22.54 37.94
N ARG A 399 4.81 -22.57 36.72
CA ARG A 399 6.15 -22.03 36.42
C ARG A 399 6.22 -20.53 36.59
N TRP A 400 5.12 -19.81 36.37
CA TRP A 400 5.06 -18.37 36.55
C TRP A 400 5.13 -17.96 38.02
N GLN A 401 4.81 -18.87 38.95
CA GLN A 401 4.90 -18.64 40.39
C GLN A 401 6.34 -18.57 40.91
N TYR A 402 7.30 -19.21 40.23
CA TYR A 402 8.69 -19.33 40.71
C TYR A 402 9.63 -18.24 40.18
N ASP A 403 9.35 -17.66 39.01
CA ASP A 403 10.28 -16.75 38.30
C ASP A 403 10.09 -15.26 38.65
N VAL A 404 9.02 -14.96 39.38
CA VAL A 404 8.66 -13.64 39.87
C VAL A 404 8.13 -13.85 41.27
N GLY A 405 8.21 -12.86 42.17
CA GLY A 405 7.61 -12.95 43.51
C GLY A 405 6.07 -12.98 43.48
N PHE A 406 5.48 -13.86 42.65
CA PHE A 406 4.06 -14.10 42.42
C PHE A 406 3.46 -14.55 43.74
N ARG A 407 2.74 -13.64 44.39
CA ARG A 407 1.82 -13.99 45.48
C ARG A 407 0.62 -14.75 44.89
N ASP A 408 -0.03 -15.59 45.69
CA ASP A 408 -1.21 -16.39 45.32
C ASP A 408 -2.29 -15.62 44.53
N ARG A 409 -2.44 -14.31 44.78
CA ARG A 409 -3.39 -13.44 44.06
C ARG A 409 -3.13 -13.36 42.56
N ASN A 410 -1.86 -13.31 42.15
CA ASN A 410 -1.50 -13.17 40.74
C ASN A 410 -1.74 -14.49 39.98
N ALA A 411 -1.50 -15.63 40.63
CA ALA A 411 -1.85 -16.94 40.07
C ALA A 411 -3.36 -17.06 39.83
N MET A 412 -4.19 -16.61 40.78
CA MET A 412 -5.65 -16.62 40.63
C MET A 412 -6.11 -15.70 39.48
N LYS A 413 -5.50 -14.52 39.30
CA LYS A 413 -5.79 -13.63 38.15
C LYS A 413 -5.47 -14.32 36.82
N MET A 414 -4.30 -14.97 36.71
CA MET A 414 -3.88 -15.67 35.50
C MET A 414 -4.76 -16.89 35.19
N THR A 415 -5.18 -17.66 36.20
CA THR A 415 -6.14 -18.76 35.99
C THR A 415 -7.50 -18.26 35.49
N ARG A 416 -8.01 -17.14 36.03
CA ARG A 416 -9.25 -16.53 35.54
C ARG A 416 -9.12 -16.08 34.10
N TRP A 417 -8.00 -15.44 33.77
CA TRP A 417 -7.69 -15.04 32.39
C TRP A 417 -7.63 -16.24 31.45
N LEU A 418 -6.90 -17.30 31.80
CA LEU A 418 -6.78 -18.49 30.96
C LEU A 418 -8.15 -19.13 30.68
N ASN A 419 -8.98 -19.28 31.71
CA ASN A 419 -10.34 -19.78 31.56
C ASN A 419 -11.19 -18.89 30.66
N TRP A 420 -11.05 -17.57 30.79
CA TRP A 420 -11.75 -16.60 29.94
C TRP A 420 -11.30 -16.71 28.47
N VAL A 421 -10.01 -16.85 28.19
CA VAL A 421 -9.50 -17.06 26.82
C VAL A 421 -10.01 -18.37 26.23
N LEU A 422 -10.02 -19.46 27.01
CA LEU A 422 -10.51 -20.75 26.57
C LEU A 422 -12.01 -20.71 26.24
N ASP A 423 -12.84 -20.10 27.10
CA ASP A 423 -14.28 -19.89 26.83
C ASP A 423 -14.48 -19.03 25.58
N ARG A 424 -13.72 -17.94 25.44
CA ARG A 424 -13.78 -17.07 24.26
C ARG A 424 -13.46 -17.83 22.98
N ARG A 425 -12.44 -18.69 22.97
CA ARG A 425 -12.09 -19.54 21.82
C ARG A 425 -13.18 -20.54 21.49
N GLU A 426 -13.78 -21.17 22.49
CA GLU A 426 -14.90 -22.09 22.29
C GLU A 426 -16.12 -21.38 21.70
N ARG A 427 -16.43 -20.17 22.17
CA ARG A 427 -17.49 -19.32 21.60
C ARG A 427 -17.22 -18.94 20.16
N ILE A 428 -15.99 -18.55 19.81
CA ILE A 428 -15.58 -18.27 18.41
C ILE A 428 -15.84 -19.51 17.53
N LYS A 429 -15.38 -20.69 17.96
CA LYS A 429 -15.60 -21.96 17.22
C LYS A 429 -17.09 -22.28 17.02
N LYS A 430 -17.95 -21.84 17.95
CA LYS A 430 -19.41 -22.01 17.89
C LYS A 430 -20.16 -20.85 17.22
N GLY A 431 -19.47 -19.81 16.75
CA GLY A 431 -20.09 -18.61 16.18
C GLY A 431 -20.94 -17.81 17.18
N LEU A 432 -20.60 -17.89 18.48
CA LEU A 432 -21.31 -17.21 19.57
C LEU A 432 -20.71 -15.82 19.85
N GLU A 433 -21.52 -14.95 20.43
CA GLU A 433 -21.08 -13.63 20.90
C GLU A 433 -20.00 -13.77 21.99
N LEU A 434 -18.96 -12.93 21.90
CA LEU A 434 -17.82 -12.97 22.83
C LEU A 434 -18.11 -12.12 24.06
N ASP A 435 -17.74 -12.64 25.22
CA ASP A 435 -17.73 -11.84 26.44
C ASP A 435 -16.55 -10.87 26.41
N GLU A 436 -16.84 -9.57 26.37
CA GLU A 436 -15.84 -8.51 26.37
C GLU A 436 -15.39 -8.11 27.78
N ASN A 437 -15.93 -8.73 28.83
CA ASN A 437 -15.50 -8.48 30.21
C ASN A 437 -14.16 -9.15 30.50
N ARG A 438 -13.08 -8.59 29.94
CA ARG A 438 -11.70 -9.03 30.17
C ARG A 438 -11.39 -9.01 31.68
N PRO A 439 -10.95 -10.15 32.27
CA PRO A 439 -10.54 -10.19 33.67
C PRO A 439 -9.39 -9.23 33.96
N ASP A 440 -9.29 -8.74 35.20
CA ASP A 440 -8.12 -7.94 35.62
C ASP A 440 -6.85 -8.80 35.60
N THR A 441 -5.97 -8.48 34.66
CA THR A 441 -4.67 -9.12 34.46
C THR A 441 -3.51 -8.26 34.94
N TYR A 442 -3.75 -7.12 35.58
CA TYR A 442 -2.67 -6.23 36.02
C TYR A 442 -1.90 -6.90 37.17
N LEU A 443 -0.60 -7.16 36.94
CA LEU A 443 0.25 -7.97 37.82
C LEU A 443 1.09 -7.16 38.83
N LEU A 444 1.03 -5.82 38.74
CA LEU A 444 1.80 -4.87 39.55
C LEU A 444 0.99 -4.29 40.72
#